data_AF-A0A9E4THE6-F1
#
_entry.id   AF-A0A9E4THE6-F1
#
_cell.length_a   1.000
_cell.length_b   1.000
_cell.length_c   1.000
_cell.angle_alpha   90.00
_cell.angle_beta   90.00
_cell.angle_gamma   90.00
#
_symmetry.space_group_name_H-M   'P 1'
#
loop_
_entity.id
_entity.type
_entity.pdbx_description
1 polymer ?
#
loop_
_entity_poly.entity_id
_entity_poly.type
_entity_poly.pdbx_seq_one_letter_code
_entity_poly.pdbx_strand_id
1 'polypeptide(L)'
;GVPMCVTVTLTEGLVYSRKAMNHSINYRSVVLFGKGREVVDEARKFDLFDKMVRRYFPGREVGKHYDAPPSADLGATALVEVDIEEWNAKARHGGPTGPDDDKPDAPGSAGVVDLRGV
;
A
#
# COMPACT_ATOMS: atom_id res chain seq x y z
N GLY A 1 -5.07 -22.20 7.03
CA GLY A 1 -4.72 -20.90 7.61
C GLY A 1 -5.93 -20.27 8.29
N VAL A 2 -5.73 -19.12 8.93
CA VAL A 2 -6.77 -18.33 9.61
C VAL A 2 -7.34 -17.30 8.63
N PRO A 3 -8.67 -17.07 8.57
CA PRO A 3 -9.23 -16.03 7.71
C PRO A 3 -8.61 -14.66 7.97
N MET A 4 -8.20 -13.97 6.90
CA MET A 4 -7.59 -12.64 6.97
C MET A 4 -8.20 -11.71 5.92
N CYS A 5 -8.23 -10.42 6.27
CA CYS A 5 -8.52 -9.33 5.36
C CYS A 5 -7.32 -8.38 5.34
N VAL A 6 -6.74 -8.17 4.15
CA VAL A 6 -5.58 -7.29 3.96
C VAL A 6 -5.99 -6.14 3.05
N THR A 7 -5.80 -4.90 3.51
CA THR A 7 -6.10 -3.70 2.72
C THR A 7 -4.80 -2.96 2.41
N VAL A 8 -4.60 -2.62 1.14
CA VAL A 8 -3.49 -1.76 0.70
C VAL A 8 -4.06 -0.56 -0.03
N THR A 9 -3.71 0.65 0.41
CA THR A 9 -4.17 1.90 -0.19
C THR A 9 -2.98 2.80 -0.52
N LEU A 10 -2.91 3.23 -1.77
CA LEU A 10 -2.02 4.28 -2.24
C LEU A 10 -2.83 5.56 -2.40
N THR A 11 -2.54 6.56 -1.59
CA THR A 11 -3.12 7.90 -1.68
C THR A 11 -2.28 8.74 -2.65
N GLU A 12 -2.92 9.34 -3.64
CA GLU A 12 -2.22 10.01 -4.75
C GLU A 12 -2.54 11.49 -4.88
N GLY A 13 -3.65 11.98 -4.32
CA GLY A 13 -3.93 13.41 -4.34
C GLY A 13 -5.16 13.83 -3.55
N LEU A 14 -5.14 15.05 -3.00
CA LEU A 14 -6.32 15.68 -2.41
C LEU A 14 -7.08 16.43 -3.49
N VAL A 15 -8.34 16.10 -3.69
CA VAL A 15 -9.20 16.75 -4.68
C VAL A 15 -10.07 17.77 -3.98
N TYR A 16 -9.91 19.04 -4.33
CA TYR A 16 -10.71 20.11 -3.76
C TYR A 16 -11.68 20.68 -4.79
N SER A 17 -12.93 20.90 -4.36
CA SER A 17 -14.04 21.44 -5.16
C SER A 17 -14.45 22.80 -4.62
N ARG A 18 -15.17 23.58 -5.43
CA ARG A 18 -15.88 24.79 -4.98
C ARG A 18 -17.08 24.48 -4.08
N LYS A 19 -17.49 23.21 -3.93
CA LYS A 19 -18.52 22.77 -2.98
C LYS A 19 -17.95 21.85 -1.91
N ALA A 20 -18.28 22.13 -0.65
CA ALA A 20 -17.75 21.39 0.50
C ALA A 20 -18.00 19.87 0.43
N MET A 21 -19.18 19.45 -0.07
CA MET A 21 -19.53 18.03 -0.17
C MET A 21 -18.90 17.30 -1.36
N ASN A 22 -18.14 18.01 -2.19
CA ASN A 22 -17.49 17.48 -3.40
C ASN A 22 -15.96 17.44 -3.29
N HIS A 23 -15.39 17.81 -2.13
CA HIS A 23 -14.01 17.46 -1.80
C HIS A 23 -13.85 15.93 -1.79
N SER A 24 -12.70 15.44 -2.24
CA SER A 24 -12.43 14.01 -2.37
C SER A 24 -10.92 13.73 -2.38
N ILE A 25 -10.56 12.52 -2.79
CA ILE A 25 -9.20 12.00 -2.83
C ILE A 25 -9.00 11.17 -4.10
N ASN A 26 -7.85 11.29 -4.73
CA ASN A 26 -7.37 10.33 -5.72
C ASN A 26 -6.58 9.24 -5.00
N TYR A 27 -6.91 7.98 -5.29
CA TYR A 27 -6.32 6.82 -4.63
C TYR A 27 -6.47 5.56 -5.47
N ARG A 28 -5.65 4.55 -5.15
CA ARG A 28 -5.81 3.17 -5.58
C ARG A 28 -5.83 2.29 -4.34
N SER A 29 -6.88 1.50 -4.15
CA SER A 29 -7.01 0.62 -2.99
C SER A 29 -7.45 -0.78 -3.43
N VAL A 30 -6.93 -1.79 -2.74
CA VAL A 30 -7.37 -3.18 -2.86
C VAL A 30 -7.63 -3.75 -1.48
N VAL A 31 -8.74 -4.47 -1.35
CA VAL A 31 -9.09 -5.31 -0.20
C VAL A 31 -8.98 -6.76 -0.65
N LEU A 32 -8.17 -7.54 0.05
CA LEU A 32 -7.89 -8.94 -0.21
C LEU A 32 -8.48 -9.78 0.92
N PHE A 33 -9.20 -10.84 0.60
CA PHE A 33 -9.66 -11.85 1.53
C PHE A 33 -8.94 -13.16 1.27
N GLY A 34 -8.58 -13.86 2.32
CA GLY A 34 -7.81 -15.08 2.19
C GLY A 34 -7.52 -15.75 3.51
N LYS A 35 -6.51 -16.63 3.51
CA LYS A 35 -6.10 -17.38 4.70
C LYS A 35 -4.62 -17.15 5.00
N GLY A 36 -4.33 -16.67 6.20
CA GLY A 36 -2.98 -16.52 6.72
C GLY A 36 -2.44 -17.81 7.30
N ARG A 37 -1.17 -18.13 7.01
CA ARG A 37 -0.42 -19.20 7.66
C ARG A 37 0.93 -18.67 8.13
N GLU A 38 1.33 -19.05 9.33
CA GLU A 38 2.67 -18.74 9.82
C GLU A 38 3.71 -19.57 9.06
N VAL A 39 4.79 -18.91 8.65
CA VAL A 39 5.99 -19.53 8.09
C VAL A 39 6.91 -19.86 9.26
N VAL A 40 6.98 -21.14 9.60
CA VAL A 40 7.77 -21.65 10.73
C VAL A 40 9.14 -22.21 10.31
N ASP A 41 9.31 -22.58 9.05
CA ASP A 41 10.58 -23.08 8.52
C ASP A 41 11.61 -21.95 8.44
N GLU A 42 12.73 -22.12 9.15
CA GLU A 42 13.74 -21.07 9.30
C GLU A 42 14.39 -20.69 7.96
N ALA A 43 14.70 -21.68 7.11
CA ALA A 43 15.29 -21.44 5.80
C ALA A 43 14.35 -20.63 4.90
N ARG A 44 13.05 -20.96 4.92
CA ARG A 44 12.01 -20.22 4.20
C ARG A 44 11.82 -18.80 4.76
N LYS A 45 11.87 -18.62 6.09
CA LYS A 45 11.82 -17.28 6.70
C LYS A 45 12.99 -16.43 6.24
N PHE A 46 14.20 -16.98 6.26
CA PHE A 46 15.40 -16.30 5.78
C PHE A 46 15.24 -15.86 4.30
N ASP A 47 14.84 -16.78 3.41
CA ASP A 47 14.63 -16.48 1.99
C ASP A 47 13.60 -15.36 1.77
N LEU A 48 12.48 -15.38 2.52
CA LEU A 48 11.44 -14.36 2.41
C LEU A 48 11.88 -13.00 2.97
N PHE A 49 12.57 -12.97 4.11
CA PHE A 49 13.11 -11.72 4.66
C PHE A 49 14.20 -11.12 3.76
N ASP A 50 15.08 -11.94 3.18
CA ASP A 50 16.08 -11.47 2.23
C ASP A 50 15.42 -10.87 0.97
N LYS A 51 14.36 -11.52 0.46
CA LYS A 51 13.54 -10.97 -0.65
C LYS A 51 12.87 -9.65 -0.27
N MET A 52 12.39 -9.51 0.97
CA MET A 52 11.82 -8.24 1.45
C MET A 52 12.88 -7.13 1.50
N VAL A 53 14.10 -7.42 1.97
CA VAL A 53 15.20 -6.45 1.97
C VAL A 53 15.52 -6.00 0.54
N ARG A 54 15.71 -6.95 -0.38
CA ARG A 54 16.05 -6.65 -1.78
C ARG A 54 14.94 -5.92 -2.54
N ARG A 55 13.68 -6.09 -2.13
CA ARG A 55 12.54 -5.34 -2.68
C ARG A 55 12.67 -3.84 -2.42
N TYR A 56 13.13 -3.45 -1.23
CA TYR A 56 13.26 -2.04 -0.84
C TYR A 56 14.66 -1.47 -1.13
N PHE A 57 15.68 -2.32 -1.11
CA PHE A 57 17.07 -1.94 -1.33
C PHE A 57 17.71 -2.81 -2.43
N PRO A 58 17.38 -2.56 -3.71
CA PRO A 58 17.96 -3.32 -4.82
C PRO A 58 19.49 -3.31 -4.78
N GLY A 59 20.11 -4.49 -4.97
CA GLY A 59 21.57 -4.65 -4.99
C GLY A 59 22.25 -4.82 -3.63
N ARG A 60 21.50 -4.77 -2.50
CA ARG A 60 22.05 -5.18 -1.20
C ARG A 60 22.10 -6.70 -1.11
N GLU A 61 23.18 -7.22 -0.54
CA GLU A 61 23.52 -8.65 -0.52
C GLU A 61 24.03 -9.05 0.88
N VAL A 62 23.52 -10.18 1.39
CA VAL A 62 23.99 -10.81 2.63
C VAL A 62 25.46 -11.21 2.50
N GLY A 63 26.26 -10.99 3.54
CA GLY A 63 27.69 -11.30 3.59
C GLY A 63 28.59 -10.31 2.85
N LYS A 64 28.01 -9.30 2.17
CA LYS A 64 28.74 -8.22 1.51
C LYS A 64 28.35 -6.84 2.06
N HIS A 65 27.05 -6.58 2.14
CA HIS A 65 26.52 -5.27 2.56
C HIS A 65 25.93 -5.31 3.97
N TYR A 66 25.52 -6.48 4.46
CA TYR A 66 24.98 -6.72 5.80
C TYR A 66 25.13 -8.20 6.16
N ASP A 67 25.12 -8.51 7.45
CA ASP A 67 25.21 -9.89 7.94
C ASP A 67 23.86 -10.61 7.88
N ALA A 68 23.91 -11.94 7.79
CA ALA A 68 22.71 -12.76 7.92
C ALA A 68 22.12 -12.61 9.34
N PRO A 69 20.77 -12.53 9.48
CA PRO A 69 20.16 -12.55 10.81
C PRO A 69 20.50 -13.86 11.53
N PRO A 70 20.82 -13.82 12.83
CA PRO A 70 20.98 -15.02 13.63
C PRO A 70 19.64 -15.79 13.74
N SER A 71 19.71 -17.10 13.95
CA SER A 71 18.52 -17.97 14.11
C SER A 71 17.56 -17.46 15.20
N ALA A 72 18.09 -16.87 16.28
CA ALA A 72 17.28 -16.26 17.33
C ALA A 72 16.37 -15.13 16.82
N ASP A 73 16.86 -14.27 15.92
CA ASP A 73 16.07 -13.16 15.34
C ASP A 73 15.00 -13.69 14.39
N LEU A 74 15.33 -14.74 13.63
CA LEU A 74 14.37 -15.44 12.79
C LEU A 74 13.28 -16.11 13.64
N GLY A 75 13.62 -16.70 14.78
CA GLY A 75 12.66 -17.30 15.71
C GLY A 75 11.76 -16.27 16.39
N ALA A 76 12.29 -15.09 16.74
CA ALA A 76 11.55 -14.03 17.43
C ALA A 76 10.55 -13.28 16.55
N THR A 77 10.71 -13.32 15.23
CA THR A 77 9.87 -12.55 14.29
C THR A 77 8.86 -13.44 13.58
N ALA A 78 7.56 -13.32 13.90
CA ALA A 78 6.52 -14.04 13.17
C ALA A 78 6.43 -13.56 11.71
N LEU A 79 6.31 -14.51 10.77
CA LEU A 79 6.11 -14.21 9.35
C LEU A 79 4.85 -14.93 8.88
N VAL A 80 3.90 -14.18 8.30
CA VAL A 80 2.61 -14.72 7.86
C VAL A 80 2.51 -14.60 6.34
N GLU A 81 2.33 -15.73 5.68
CA GLU A 81 1.97 -15.78 4.26
C GLU A 81 0.45 -15.81 4.14
N VAL A 82 -0.11 -15.00 3.25
CA VAL A 82 -1.56 -14.93 3.02
C VAL A 82 -1.85 -15.43 1.61
N ASP A 83 -2.54 -16.55 1.51
CA ASP A 83 -3.10 -17.03 0.25
C ASP A 83 -4.34 -16.17 -0.07
N ILE A 84 -4.27 -15.40 -1.17
CA ILE A 84 -5.37 -14.54 -1.62
C ILE A 84 -6.42 -15.42 -2.30
N GLU A 85 -7.62 -15.46 -1.73
CA GLU A 85 -8.76 -16.24 -2.25
C GLU A 85 -9.71 -15.34 -3.05
N GLU A 86 -9.97 -14.12 -2.56
CA GLU A 86 -10.84 -13.14 -3.20
C GLU A 86 -10.25 -11.73 -3.05
N TRP A 87 -10.62 -10.82 -3.96
CA TRP A 87 -10.23 -9.43 -3.85
C TRP A 87 -11.23 -8.47 -4.50
N ASN A 88 -11.25 -7.24 -4.00
CA ASN A 88 -11.95 -6.12 -4.60
C ASN A 88 -11.03 -4.89 -4.65
N ALA A 89 -11.03 -4.16 -5.76
CA ALA A 89 -10.25 -2.94 -5.89
C ALA A 89 -11.13 -1.75 -6.29
N LYS A 90 -10.73 -0.57 -5.82
CA LYS A 90 -11.34 0.70 -6.19
C LYS A 90 -10.26 1.73 -6.42
N ALA A 91 -10.42 2.49 -7.50
CA ALA A 91 -9.56 3.61 -7.82
C ALA A 91 -10.39 4.86 -8.10
N ARG A 92 -9.84 6.02 -7.76
CA ARG A 92 -10.35 7.32 -8.18
C ARG A 92 -9.18 8.16 -8.69
N HIS A 93 -9.36 8.75 -9.85
CA HIS A 93 -8.40 9.64 -10.49
C HIS A 93 -9.13 10.88 -11.04
N GLY A 94 -8.37 11.92 -11.36
CA GLY A 94 -8.87 13.13 -12.02
C GLY A 94 -9.23 14.28 -11.08
N GLY A 95 -9.83 15.31 -11.66
CA GLY A 95 -10.21 16.55 -10.98
C GLY A 95 -11.50 16.45 -10.15
N PRO A 96 -11.92 17.55 -9.55
CA PRO A 96 -13.22 17.65 -8.88
C PRO A 96 -14.36 17.70 -9.92
N THR A 97 -15.55 17.24 -9.53
CA THR A 97 -16.71 17.09 -10.43
C THR A 97 -17.98 17.70 -9.82
N GLY A 98 -17.82 18.70 -8.96
CA GLY A 98 -18.92 19.43 -8.34
C GLY A 98 -19.63 20.36 -9.33
N PRO A 99 -20.87 20.80 -9.01
CA PRO A 99 -21.76 21.54 -9.93
C PRO A 99 -21.26 22.88 -10.51
N ASP A 100 -20.13 23.41 -10.02
CA ASP A 100 -19.54 24.69 -10.43
C ASP A 100 -18.01 24.60 -10.67
N ASP A 101 -17.42 23.40 -10.69
CA ASP A 101 -15.96 23.25 -10.75
C ASP A 101 -15.35 23.64 -12.10
N ASP A 102 -16.16 23.63 -13.15
CA ASP A 102 -15.84 24.04 -14.52
C ASP A 102 -16.14 25.52 -14.81
N LYS A 103 -16.79 26.24 -13.88
CA LYS A 103 -17.21 27.64 -14.09
C LYS A 103 -16.12 28.62 -13.65
N PRO A 104 -15.54 29.42 -14.57
CA PRO A 104 -14.48 30.38 -14.23
C PRO A 104 -14.93 31.44 -13.22
N ASP A 105 -16.18 31.90 -13.31
CA ASP A 105 -16.71 33.00 -12.50
C ASP A 105 -17.33 32.53 -11.16
N ALA A 106 -17.31 31.22 -10.89
CA ALA A 106 -17.84 30.69 -9.64
C ALA A 106 -16.87 30.97 -8.46
N PRO A 107 -17.39 31.39 -7.29
CA PRO A 107 -16.55 31.63 -6.11
C PRO A 107 -15.75 30.40 -5.67
N GLY A 108 -14.53 30.64 -5.18
CA GLY A 108 -13.64 29.60 -4.67
C GLY A 108 -12.70 29.01 -5.72
N SER A 109 -12.05 27.90 -5.36
CA SER A 109 -11.10 27.20 -6.23
C SER A 109 -11.39 25.72 -6.31
N ALA A 110 -10.92 25.09 -7.38
CA ALA A 110 -11.07 23.67 -7.65
C ALA A 110 -9.77 23.12 -8.24
N GLY A 111 -9.41 21.89 -7.90
CA GLY A 111 -8.18 21.28 -8.40
C GLY A 111 -7.76 20.02 -7.63
N VAL A 112 -6.50 19.64 -7.83
CA VAL A 112 -5.88 18.47 -7.19
C VAL A 112 -4.53 18.86 -6.64
N VAL A 113 -4.29 18.58 -5.36
CA VAL A 113 -2.97 18.59 -4.75
C VAL A 113 -2.37 17.20 -4.95
N ASP A 114 -1.29 17.11 -5.73
CA ASP A 114 -0.58 15.83 -5.94
C ASP A 114 0.17 15.42 -4.67
N LEU A 115 0.02 14.15 -4.28
CA LEU A 115 0.68 13.56 -3.11
C LEU A 115 1.72 12.49 -3.49
N ARG A 116 1.93 12.24 -4.80
CA ARG A 116 2.92 11.27 -5.26
C ARG A 116 4.32 11.86 -5.09
N GLY A 117 5.05 11.40 -4.08
CA GLY A 117 6.42 11.85 -3.78
C GLY A 117 6.60 12.58 -2.46
N VAL A 118 5.54 12.68 -1.64
CA VAL A 118 5.67 12.92 -0.19
C VAL A 118 6.08 11.63 0.50
#